data_AF-A0A2Z6NZT9-F1
#
_entry.id   AF-A0A2Z6NZT9-F1
#
_cell.length_a   1.000
_cell.length_b   1.000
_cell.length_c   1.000
_cell.angle_alpha   90.00
_cell.angle_beta   90.00
_cell.angle_gamma   90.00
#
_symmetry.space_group_name_H-M   'P 1'
#
loop_
_entity.id
_entity.type
_entity.pdbx_description
1 polymer ?
#
loop_
_entity_poly.entity_id
_entity_poly.type
_entity_poly.pdbx_seq_one_letter_code
_entity_poly.pdbx_strand_id
1 'polypeptide(L)'
;MATNGGANKKVCVTGAGGFVASWLVKASSFQRLLCPWNCQTTCVCMYDFDHTAGSKKYEHLLKLERASENITLFEADILNYESVYKAIVGCSAVFHVASPVPSTVVPNPEVEVIEPAVKGTSNVLEASLKAKVECVVFLSSAAAVAINPNFPEDKVIDESCWSDKDYCKKTKNWYYYSKTEAEEQALNFAKRIGLDFINILVNDFPQDCWESVFKFLEQGHDLESVSMVCKKFLSLTNQLEVIDFSHFSGELKGLLHQISQSELDLDLVNLSNQRTLPVDGLRELGSKMITLRVLICSNIGCLRDSHLVVISYCFPFLEELDISFPLDSQASDFGLLKLSSMPENLRKIDFSGNHLITDKSLLSLCENCSSLEEISFFKCFKISQVGIASAIRMRPRLASISFNSLTY
;
A
#
# COMPACT_ATOMS: atom_id res chain seq x y z
N MET A 1 0.04 11.89 41.70
CA MET A 1 1.38 11.34 41.40
C MET A 1 1.78 11.86 40.03
N ALA A 2 2.92 12.54 39.94
CA ALA A 2 3.42 13.15 38.71
C ALA A 2 3.64 12.09 37.63
N THR A 3 3.12 12.32 36.43
CA THR A 3 3.47 11.57 35.23
C THR A 3 4.91 11.91 34.85
N ASN A 4 5.81 10.92 34.93
CA ASN A 4 7.19 11.06 34.47
C ASN A 4 7.22 11.63 33.03
N GLY A 5 8.05 12.65 32.82
CA GLY A 5 8.28 13.26 31.52
C GLY A 5 8.69 12.23 30.47
N GLY A 6 8.10 12.32 29.27
CA GLY A 6 8.41 11.43 28.16
C GLY A 6 9.90 11.48 27.82
N ALA A 7 10.61 10.40 28.13
CA ALA A 7 12.00 10.25 27.70
C ALA A 7 12.02 10.07 26.18
N ASN A 8 12.83 10.87 25.47
CA ASN A 8 13.11 10.65 24.05
C ASN A 8 13.66 9.23 23.86
N LYS A 9 12.85 8.33 23.32
CA LYS A 9 13.27 6.95 23.03
C LYS A 9 14.16 6.94 21.78
N LYS A 10 15.15 6.04 21.72
CA LYS A 10 16.04 5.91 20.55
C LYS A 10 15.86 4.56 19.89
N VAL A 11 16.02 4.49 18.58
CA VAL A 11 16.05 3.22 17.85
C VAL A 11 17.34 3.09 17.07
N CYS A 12 17.87 1.87 17.01
CA CYS A 12 19.09 1.53 16.27
C CYS A 12 18.72 0.79 14.99
N VAL A 13 19.18 1.26 13.82
CA VAL A 13 19.04 0.54 12.54
C VAL A 13 20.41 0.10 12.05
N THR A 14 20.62 -1.21 11.89
CA THR A 14 21.90 -1.73 11.39
C THR A 14 21.94 -1.75 9.87
N GLY A 15 23.10 -1.41 9.28
CA GLY A 15 23.28 -1.45 7.83
C GLY A 15 22.51 -0.34 7.09
N ALA A 16 22.29 0.81 7.73
CA ALA A 16 21.43 1.90 7.27
C ALA A 16 21.71 2.44 5.84
N GLY A 17 22.90 2.21 5.29
CA GLY A 17 23.23 2.55 3.90
C GLY A 17 22.93 1.46 2.88
N GLY A 18 22.49 0.29 3.32
CA GLY A 18 22.03 -0.78 2.43
C GLY A 18 20.65 -0.47 1.85
N PHE A 19 20.29 -1.14 0.75
CA PHE A 19 19.07 -0.90 0.00
C PHE A 19 17.84 -0.82 0.92
N VAL A 20 17.50 -1.92 1.61
CA VAL A 20 16.30 -2.01 2.47
C VAL A 20 16.38 -1.07 3.69
N ALA A 21 17.51 -1.05 4.38
CA ALA A 21 17.66 -0.26 5.61
C ALA A 21 17.55 1.25 5.33
N SER A 22 18.05 1.72 4.19
CA SER A 22 17.93 3.12 3.80
C SER A 22 16.48 3.56 3.60
N TRP A 23 15.64 2.67 3.05
CA TRP A 23 14.21 2.88 2.90
C TRP A 23 13.47 2.88 4.22
N LEU A 24 13.83 1.95 5.12
CA LEU A 24 13.29 1.91 6.48
C LEU A 24 13.52 3.26 7.19
N VAL A 25 14.71 3.85 7.04
CA VAL A 25 15.04 5.17 7.62
C VAL A 25 14.32 6.33 6.92
N LYS A 26 14.14 6.25 5.59
CA LYS A 26 13.47 7.29 4.77
C LYS A 26 11.96 7.32 4.93
N ALA A 27 11.32 6.16 5.15
CA ALA A 27 9.87 6.04 5.14
C ALA A 27 9.23 6.99 6.15
N SER A 28 8.40 7.90 5.65
CA SER A 28 7.70 8.91 6.45
C SER A 28 6.78 8.27 7.50
N SER A 29 6.20 7.10 7.21
CA SER A 29 5.46 6.29 8.18
C SER A 29 6.33 5.73 9.28
N PHE A 30 7.59 5.37 9.01
CA PHE A 30 8.55 4.96 10.05
C PHE A 30 8.93 6.17 10.93
N GLN A 31 9.21 7.33 10.32
CA GLN A 31 9.41 8.58 11.05
C GLN A 31 8.17 8.97 11.88
N ARG A 32 6.95 8.74 11.34
CA ARG A 32 5.67 8.94 12.02
C ARG A 32 5.26 7.82 12.96
N LEU A 33 5.91 6.66 12.98
CA LEU A 33 5.77 5.61 14.00
C LEU A 33 6.70 5.89 15.18
N LEU A 34 7.84 6.54 14.90
CA LEU A 34 8.78 7.04 15.90
C LEU A 34 8.31 8.36 16.57
N CYS A 35 7.65 9.24 15.83
CA CYS A 35 7.07 10.50 16.33
C CYS A 35 5.98 10.37 17.42
N PRO A 36 5.06 9.37 17.44
CA PRO A 36 4.09 9.19 18.52
C PRO A 36 4.76 8.98 19.88
N TRP A 37 6.04 8.58 19.87
CA TRP A 37 6.89 8.35 21.03
C TRP A 37 7.96 9.43 21.21
N ASN A 38 7.96 10.49 20.40
CA ASN A 38 8.99 11.54 20.39
C ASN A 38 10.42 10.96 20.28
N CYS A 39 10.62 9.95 19.41
CA CYS A 39 11.89 9.22 19.31
C CYS A 39 12.94 9.93 18.43
N GLN A 40 14.21 9.78 18.80
CA GLN A 40 15.37 10.18 17.99
C GLN A 40 16.00 8.93 17.35
N THR A 41 16.13 8.87 16.03
CA THR A 41 16.68 7.71 15.31
C THR A 41 18.22 7.72 15.36
N THR A 42 18.81 6.64 15.87
CA THR A 42 20.26 6.40 15.77
C THR A 42 20.48 5.40 14.63
N CYS A 43 20.99 5.89 13.51
CA CYS A 43 21.32 5.05 12.36
C CYS A 43 22.75 4.54 12.51
N VAL A 44 22.92 3.22 12.57
CA VAL A 44 24.24 2.62 12.73
C VAL A 44 24.80 2.29 11.36
N CYS A 45 25.80 3.08 10.96
CA CYS A 45 26.64 2.87 9.79
C CYS A 45 27.61 1.75 10.13
N MET A 46 27.32 0.55 9.65
CA MET A 46 28.27 -0.54 9.79
C MET A 46 29.22 -0.55 8.60
N TYR A 47 30.52 -0.63 8.89
CA TYR A 47 31.59 -0.65 7.89
C TYR A 47 31.22 -1.62 6.76
N ASP A 48 31.17 -1.09 5.53
CA ASP A 48 31.16 -1.95 4.34
C ASP A 48 32.49 -2.69 4.26
N PHE A 49 32.43 -3.92 3.75
CA PHE A 49 33.57 -4.73 3.34
C PHE A 49 34.51 -4.03 2.34
N ASP A 50 34.07 -2.93 1.72
CA ASP A 50 34.81 -2.24 0.67
C ASP A 50 35.87 -1.25 1.19
N HIS A 51 35.97 -1.01 2.51
CA HIS A 51 36.94 -0.08 3.13
C HIS A 51 37.01 1.34 2.49
N THR A 52 36.10 1.68 1.60
CA THR A 52 35.99 2.98 0.95
C THR A 52 35.23 3.91 1.90
N ALA A 53 35.99 4.51 2.81
CA ALA A 53 35.53 5.62 3.63
C ALA A 53 34.98 6.73 2.71
N GLY A 54 33.67 6.92 2.70
CA GLY A 54 33.05 7.94 1.86
C GLY A 54 31.63 8.27 2.27
N SER A 55 31.42 9.53 2.66
CA SER A 55 30.14 10.18 2.96
C SER A 55 29.03 9.90 1.93
N LYS A 56 29.39 9.63 0.66
CA LYS A 56 28.44 9.48 -0.47
C LYS A 56 27.37 8.41 -0.28
N LYS A 57 27.70 7.26 0.32
CA LYS A 57 26.71 6.18 0.53
C LYS A 57 25.57 6.62 1.45
N TYR A 58 25.85 7.53 2.38
CA TYR A 58 24.91 7.97 3.42
C TYR A 58 24.41 9.40 3.20
N GLU A 59 24.92 10.12 2.19
CA GLU A 59 24.51 11.49 1.85
C GLU A 59 23.00 11.60 1.62
N HIS A 60 22.37 10.55 1.06
CA HIS A 60 20.93 10.55 0.85
C HIS A 60 20.13 10.53 2.16
N LEU A 61 20.70 10.02 3.28
CA LEU A 61 20.04 10.02 4.59
C LEU A 61 20.13 11.40 5.24
N LEU A 62 21.28 12.07 5.08
CA LEU A 62 21.52 13.40 5.63
C LEU A 62 20.72 14.50 4.92
N LYS A 63 20.22 14.25 3.70
CA LYS A 63 19.36 15.16 2.93
C LYS A 63 17.88 15.09 3.33
N LEU A 64 17.49 14.19 4.24
CA LEU A 64 16.10 14.07 4.68
C LEU A 64 15.67 15.28 5.51
N GLU A 65 14.39 15.60 5.46
CA GLU A 65 13.82 16.68 6.27
C GLU A 65 14.06 16.39 7.76
N ARG A 66 14.62 17.37 8.47
CA ARG A 66 15.01 17.26 9.90
C ARG A 66 16.03 16.13 10.19
N ALA A 67 16.80 15.67 9.20
CA ALA A 67 17.83 14.64 9.40
C ALA A 67 18.82 15.00 10.52
N SER A 68 19.23 16.26 10.64
CA SER A 68 20.15 16.72 11.69
C SER A 68 19.57 16.63 13.11
N GLU A 69 18.24 16.59 13.24
CA GLU A 69 17.55 16.43 14.53
C GLU A 69 17.27 14.95 14.81
N ASN A 70 16.89 14.21 13.77
CA ASN A 70 16.31 12.87 13.90
C ASN A 70 17.26 11.73 13.58
N ILE A 71 18.40 11.97 12.91
CA ILE A 71 19.33 10.93 12.46
C ILE A 71 20.72 11.21 13.05
N THR A 72 21.21 10.27 13.86
CA THR A 72 22.62 10.21 14.25
C THR A 72 23.29 9.06 13.52
N LEU A 73 24.32 9.33 12.70
CA LEU A 73 25.13 8.28 12.09
C LEU A 73 26.18 7.80 13.10
N PHE A 74 26.20 6.50 13.39
CA PHE A 74 27.16 5.87 14.29
C PHE A 74 28.01 4.85 13.53
N GLU A 75 29.32 5.00 13.55
CA GLU A 75 30.25 4.06 12.90
C GLU A 75 30.46 2.82 13.78
N ALA A 76 30.17 1.64 13.24
CA ALA A 76 30.40 0.36 13.91
C ALA A 76 30.87 -0.70 12.91
N ASP A 77 31.43 -1.80 13.40
CA ASP A 77 31.68 -3.00 12.61
C ASP A 77 30.86 -4.12 13.23
N ILE A 78 30.03 -4.78 12.42
CA ILE A 78 29.11 -5.82 12.85
C ILE A 78 29.84 -7.02 13.47
N LEU A 79 31.11 -7.24 13.08
CA LEU A 79 31.98 -8.27 13.65
C LEU A 79 32.65 -7.84 14.95
N ASN A 80 32.66 -6.54 15.25
CA ASN A 80 33.21 -5.97 16.48
C ASN A 80 32.10 -5.66 17.49
N TYR A 81 31.90 -6.61 18.42
CA TYR A 81 30.91 -6.54 19.48
C TYR A 81 30.88 -5.20 20.24
N GLU A 82 32.04 -4.67 20.63
CA GLU A 82 32.11 -3.43 21.42
C GLU A 82 31.63 -2.21 20.62
N SER A 83 31.87 -2.19 19.32
CA SER A 83 31.37 -1.12 18.45
C SER A 83 29.85 -1.20 18.27
N VAL A 84 29.31 -2.42 18.09
CA VAL A 84 27.86 -2.70 18.01
C VAL A 84 27.17 -2.33 19.32
N TYR A 85 27.73 -2.73 20.45
CA TYR A 85 27.19 -2.43 21.77
C TYR A 85 27.10 -0.93 22.03
N LYS A 86 28.17 -0.18 21.73
CA LYS A 86 28.16 1.29 21.87
C LYS A 86 27.08 1.95 21.01
N ALA A 87 26.79 1.40 19.84
CA ALA A 87 25.76 1.91 18.94
C ALA A 87 24.33 1.64 19.46
N ILE A 88 24.14 0.54 20.18
CA ILE A 88 22.84 0.08 20.69
C ILE A 88 22.51 0.66 22.06
N VAL A 89 23.50 0.96 22.91
CA VAL A 89 23.28 1.46 24.28
C VAL A 89 22.37 2.70 24.28
N GLY A 90 21.29 2.63 25.07
CA GLY A 90 20.29 3.69 25.17
C GLY A 90 19.19 3.64 24.11
N CYS A 91 19.21 2.67 23.19
CA CYS A 91 18.10 2.40 22.28
C CYS A 91 17.02 1.54 22.94
N SER A 92 15.76 1.89 22.68
CA SER A 92 14.58 1.11 23.06
C SER A 92 14.31 -0.04 22.10
N ALA A 93 14.65 0.09 20.82
CA ALA A 93 14.48 -0.97 19.83
C ALA A 93 15.67 -1.05 18.86
N VAL A 94 15.90 -2.24 18.29
CA VAL A 94 16.93 -2.48 17.26
C VAL A 94 16.30 -3.11 16.03
N PHE A 95 16.52 -2.53 14.86
CA PHE A 95 16.18 -3.10 13.56
C PHE A 95 17.46 -3.68 12.94
N HIS A 96 17.58 -5.01 12.95
CA HIS A 96 18.71 -5.70 12.37
C HIS A 96 18.43 -6.04 10.90
N VAL A 97 18.99 -5.22 10.01
CA VAL A 97 18.84 -5.35 8.54
C VAL A 97 20.17 -5.70 7.85
N ALA A 98 21.29 -5.40 8.51
CA ALA A 98 22.61 -5.62 7.95
C ALA A 98 22.90 -7.10 7.65
N SER A 99 23.19 -7.38 6.38
CA SER A 99 23.62 -8.69 5.91
C SER A 99 24.42 -8.48 4.63
N PRO A 100 25.54 -9.20 4.42
CA PRO A 100 26.24 -9.16 3.15
C PRO A 100 25.35 -9.75 2.05
N VAL A 101 25.32 -9.09 0.89
CA VAL A 101 24.64 -9.58 -0.32
C VAL A 101 25.70 -9.66 -1.42
N PRO A 102 26.17 -10.87 -1.80
CA PRO A 102 27.19 -11.01 -2.80
C PRO A 102 26.63 -10.67 -4.20
N SER A 103 27.33 -9.81 -4.93
CA SER A 103 26.98 -9.42 -6.32
C SER A 103 27.63 -10.33 -7.37
N THR A 104 28.62 -11.12 -6.98
CA THR A 104 29.40 -12.03 -7.83
C THR A 104 29.76 -13.31 -7.09
N VAL A 105 30.47 -14.22 -7.76
CA VAL A 105 31.00 -15.44 -7.14
C VAL A 105 31.95 -15.05 -6.01
N VAL A 106 31.65 -15.54 -4.80
CA VAL A 106 32.40 -15.23 -3.58
C VAL A 106 33.62 -16.14 -3.46
N PRO A 107 34.86 -15.61 -3.49
CA PRO A 107 36.08 -16.41 -3.35
C PRO A 107 36.20 -17.06 -1.97
N ASN A 108 35.86 -16.32 -0.91
CA ASN A 108 35.88 -16.82 0.46
C ASN A 108 34.52 -16.62 1.16
N PRO A 109 33.56 -17.54 0.95
CA PRO A 109 32.21 -17.41 1.50
C PRO A 109 32.16 -17.37 3.02
N GLU A 110 33.13 -17.98 3.70
CA GLU A 110 33.18 -17.99 5.16
C GLU A 110 33.37 -16.57 5.71
N VAL A 111 34.36 -15.85 5.20
CA VAL A 111 34.71 -14.51 5.68
C VAL A 111 33.79 -13.44 5.10
N GLU A 112 33.38 -13.57 3.83
CA GLU A 112 32.66 -12.51 3.11
C GLU A 112 31.14 -12.57 3.29
N VAL A 113 30.58 -13.75 3.62
CA VAL A 113 29.11 -13.95 3.64
C VAL A 113 28.63 -14.60 4.93
N ILE A 114 29.24 -15.71 5.35
CA ILE A 114 28.74 -16.52 6.46
C ILE A 114 29.05 -15.85 7.80
N GLU A 115 30.31 -15.55 8.09
CA GLU A 115 30.71 -14.94 9.35
C GLU A 115 29.99 -13.60 9.60
N PRO A 116 29.92 -12.65 8.64
CA PRO A 116 29.24 -11.37 8.85
C PRO A 116 27.73 -11.51 9.04
N ALA A 117 27.08 -12.46 8.37
CA ALA A 117 25.66 -12.70 8.58
C ALA A 117 25.40 -13.35 9.95
N VAL A 118 26.16 -14.37 10.32
CA VAL A 118 25.89 -15.22 11.49
C VAL A 118 26.44 -14.60 12.77
N LYS A 119 27.75 -14.35 12.81
CA LYS A 119 28.41 -13.73 13.98
C LYS A 119 27.96 -12.30 14.18
N GLY A 120 27.72 -11.60 13.08
CA GLY A 120 27.14 -10.26 13.10
C GLY A 120 25.76 -10.20 13.77
N THR A 121 24.86 -11.12 13.37
CA THR A 121 23.55 -11.25 14.02
C THR A 121 23.70 -11.55 15.52
N SER A 122 24.59 -12.48 15.87
CA SER A 122 24.86 -12.83 17.28
C SER A 122 25.33 -11.63 18.09
N ASN A 123 26.29 -10.86 17.58
CA ASN A 123 26.78 -9.65 18.24
C ASN A 123 25.66 -8.64 18.51
N VAL A 124 24.75 -8.43 17.55
CA VAL A 124 23.62 -7.49 17.71
C VAL A 124 22.64 -7.98 18.76
N LEU A 125 22.31 -9.26 18.76
CA LEU A 125 21.39 -9.85 19.74
C LEU A 125 21.96 -9.82 21.16
N GLU A 126 23.22 -10.20 21.32
CA GLU A 126 23.91 -10.14 22.62
C GLU A 126 24.07 -8.70 23.13
N ALA A 127 24.42 -7.76 22.24
CA ALA A 127 24.49 -6.35 22.57
C ALA A 127 23.10 -5.80 22.96
N SER A 128 22.04 -6.18 22.26
CA SER A 128 20.65 -5.78 22.56
C SER A 128 20.21 -6.28 23.93
N LEU A 129 20.51 -7.54 24.24
CA LEU A 129 20.24 -8.12 25.56
C LEU A 129 21.01 -7.37 26.66
N LYS A 130 22.31 -7.14 26.49
CA LYS A 130 23.14 -6.42 27.46
C LYS A 130 22.70 -4.96 27.65
N ALA A 131 22.24 -4.32 26.57
CA ALA A 131 21.73 -2.94 26.59
C ALA A 131 20.29 -2.84 27.10
N LYS A 132 19.61 -3.98 27.35
CA LYS A 132 18.21 -4.06 27.80
C LYS A 132 17.25 -3.38 26.81
N VAL A 133 17.47 -3.62 25.52
CA VAL A 133 16.57 -3.21 24.44
C VAL A 133 15.21 -3.88 24.65
N GLU A 134 14.11 -3.15 24.41
CA GLU A 134 12.74 -3.65 24.60
C GLU A 134 12.37 -4.68 23.54
N CYS A 135 12.75 -4.44 22.27
CA CYS A 135 12.44 -5.30 21.14
C CYS A 135 13.55 -5.30 20.08
N VAL A 136 13.81 -6.47 19.49
CA VAL A 136 14.65 -6.60 18.29
C VAL A 136 13.78 -7.04 17.12
N VAL A 137 13.81 -6.25 16.05
CA VAL A 137 13.18 -6.56 14.77
C VAL A 137 14.26 -7.08 13.83
N PHE A 138 14.11 -8.32 13.39
CA PHE A 138 15.04 -8.97 12.47
C PHE A 138 14.42 -9.11 11.09
N LEU A 139 15.19 -8.77 10.04
CA LEU A 139 14.74 -8.91 8.67
C LEU A 139 15.06 -10.31 8.11
N SER A 140 14.02 -11.14 8.03
CA SER A 140 14.05 -12.43 7.34
C SER A 140 14.25 -12.26 5.83
N SER A 141 14.69 -13.33 5.16
CA SER A 141 14.93 -13.34 3.73
C SER A 141 14.29 -14.55 3.07
N ALA A 142 13.76 -14.38 1.85
CA ALA A 142 13.32 -15.51 1.03
C ALA A 142 14.42 -16.57 0.86
N ALA A 143 15.70 -16.17 0.92
CA ALA A 143 16.83 -17.10 0.87
C ALA A 143 16.85 -18.11 2.05
N ALA A 144 16.23 -17.78 3.18
CA ALA A 144 16.11 -18.68 4.32
C ALA A 144 15.09 -19.81 4.09
N VAL A 145 14.23 -19.71 3.07
CA VAL A 145 13.13 -20.67 2.80
C VAL A 145 13.05 -21.18 1.36
N ALA A 146 13.88 -20.67 0.45
CA ALA A 146 13.72 -20.90 -0.99
C ALA A 146 14.39 -22.17 -1.54
N ILE A 147 15.42 -22.73 -0.89
CA ILE A 147 16.19 -23.85 -1.45
C ILE A 147 16.11 -25.06 -0.52
N ASN A 148 15.19 -25.97 -0.81
CA ASN A 148 15.14 -27.28 -0.17
C ASN A 148 14.65 -28.32 -1.20
N PRO A 149 15.46 -29.33 -1.56
CA PRO A 149 15.10 -30.32 -2.56
C PRO A 149 13.97 -31.25 -2.11
N ASN A 150 13.63 -31.25 -0.82
CA ASN A 150 12.61 -32.10 -0.23
C ASN A 150 11.29 -31.35 0.01
N PHE A 151 11.12 -30.12 -0.50
CA PHE A 151 9.84 -29.41 -0.35
C PHE A 151 8.73 -30.12 -1.15
N PRO A 152 7.56 -30.38 -0.53
CA PRO A 152 6.39 -30.85 -1.25
C PRO A 152 5.90 -29.78 -2.24
N GLU A 153 5.58 -30.17 -3.48
CA GLU A 153 5.10 -29.25 -4.52
C GLU A 153 3.82 -28.50 -4.12
N ASP A 154 2.99 -29.10 -3.27
CA ASP A 154 1.69 -28.55 -2.86
C ASP A 154 1.73 -27.74 -1.54
N LYS A 155 2.89 -27.61 -0.89
CA LYS A 155 2.98 -26.92 0.40
C LYS A 155 3.16 -25.41 0.20
N VAL A 156 2.24 -24.62 0.74
CA VAL A 156 2.42 -23.17 0.89
C VAL A 156 3.59 -22.91 1.84
N ILE A 157 4.54 -22.06 1.42
CA ILE A 157 5.70 -21.68 2.24
C ILE A 157 5.22 -20.80 3.40
N ASP A 158 5.54 -21.22 4.63
CA ASP A 158 5.22 -20.53 5.89
C ASP A 158 6.47 -20.45 6.79
N GLU A 159 6.33 -19.90 8.00
CA GLU A 159 7.42 -19.72 8.97
C GLU A 159 7.99 -21.03 9.52
N SER A 160 7.40 -22.19 9.17
CA SER A 160 7.94 -23.51 9.49
C SER A 160 8.91 -24.04 8.41
N CYS A 161 8.92 -23.40 7.24
CA CYS A 161 9.76 -23.79 6.11
C CYS A 161 11.19 -23.24 6.25
N TRP A 162 12.17 -24.04 5.83
CA TRP A 162 13.59 -23.68 5.84
C TRP A 162 14.30 -24.21 4.60
N SER A 163 15.25 -23.44 4.09
CA SER A 163 16.24 -23.91 3.13
C SER A 163 17.07 -25.02 3.77
N ASP A 164 17.37 -26.05 3.00
CA ASP A 164 18.19 -27.17 3.43
C ASP A 164 19.67 -26.76 3.46
N LYS A 165 20.21 -26.63 4.68
CA LYS A 165 21.59 -26.17 4.90
C LYS A 165 22.63 -27.07 4.26
N ASP A 166 22.44 -28.39 4.29
CA ASP A 166 23.38 -29.35 3.72
C ASP A 166 23.36 -29.28 2.20
N TYR A 167 22.17 -29.13 1.62
CA TYR A 167 21.99 -28.89 0.20
C TYR A 167 22.63 -27.57 -0.22
N CYS A 168 22.39 -26.47 0.51
CA CYS A 168 23.02 -25.17 0.23
C CYS A 168 24.55 -25.27 0.24
N LYS A 169 25.16 -25.97 1.21
CA LYS A 169 26.61 -26.22 1.22
C LYS A 169 27.06 -27.03 0.02
N LYS A 170 26.35 -28.13 -0.29
CA LYS A 170 26.67 -29.04 -1.39
C LYS A 170 26.64 -28.33 -2.75
N THR A 171 25.66 -27.46 -2.98
CA THR A 171 25.52 -26.69 -4.22
C THR A 171 26.27 -25.35 -4.19
N LYS A 172 27.01 -25.07 -3.11
CA LYS A 172 27.75 -23.81 -2.90
C LYS A 172 26.86 -22.56 -2.91
N ASN A 173 25.59 -22.69 -2.54
CA ASN A 173 24.64 -21.59 -2.34
C ASN A 173 24.86 -20.92 -0.97
N TRP A 174 26.04 -20.32 -0.79
CA TRP A 174 26.50 -19.81 0.49
C TRP A 174 25.65 -18.68 1.07
N TYR A 175 25.05 -17.84 0.21
CA TYR A 175 24.13 -16.79 0.64
C TYR A 175 22.84 -17.37 1.26
N TYR A 176 22.28 -18.42 0.65
CA TYR A 176 21.10 -19.10 1.20
C TYR A 176 21.43 -19.77 2.52
N TYR A 177 22.59 -20.45 2.58
CA TYR A 177 23.08 -21.03 3.83
C TYR A 177 23.24 -19.97 4.93
N SER A 178 23.90 -18.84 4.66
CA SER A 178 24.18 -17.83 5.68
C SER A 178 22.92 -17.16 6.21
N LYS A 179 21.93 -16.87 5.34
CA LYS A 179 20.64 -16.31 5.76
C LYS A 179 19.84 -17.30 6.61
N THR A 180 19.82 -18.57 6.21
CA THR A 180 19.16 -19.65 6.96
C THR A 180 19.80 -19.83 8.34
N GLU A 181 21.13 -19.88 8.39
CA GLU A 181 21.89 -20.05 9.64
C GLU A 181 21.71 -18.86 10.59
N ALA A 182 21.82 -17.63 10.08
CA ALA A 182 21.66 -16.42 10.88
C ALA A 182 20.25 -16.31 11.49
N GLU A 183 19.22 -16.61 10.70
CA GLU A 183 17.83 -16.53 11.15
C GLU A 183 17.48 -17.63 12.16
N GLU A 184 17.91 -18.87 11.93
CA GLU A 184 17.70 -19.96 12.89
C GLU A 184 18.41 -19.67 14.22
N GLN A 185 19.65 -19.14 14.17
CA GLN A 185 20.37 -18.73 15.38
C GLN A 185 19.65 -17.60 16.12
N ALA A 186 19.15 -16.60 15.38
CA ALA A 186 18.40 -15.50 15.98
C ALA A 186 17.13 -15.98 16.70
N LEU A 187 16.35 -16.85 16.06
CA LEU A 187 15.15 -17.44 16.66
C LEU A 187 15.48 -18.29 17.89
N ASN A 188 16.54 -19.11 17.82
CA ASN A 188 16.97 -19.93 18.94
C ASN A 188 17.47 -19.08 20.11
N PHE A 189 18.18 -17.99 19.82
CA PHE A 189 18.62 -17.04 20.84
C PHE A 189 17.42 -16.39 21.53
N ALA A 190 16.48 -15.81 20.76
CA ALA A 190 15.28 -15.16 21.29
C ALA A 190 14.45 -16.10 22.19
N LYS A 191 14.22 -17.33 21.76
CA LYS A 191 13.48 -18.36 22.53
C LYS A 191 14.13 -18.67 23.89
N ARG A 192 15.46 -18.65 23.97
CA ARG A 192 16.18 -19.00 25.21
C ARG A 192 16.12 -17.91 26.28
N ILE A 193 16.04 -16.64 25.85
CA ILE A 193 16.18 -15.48 26.75
C ILE A 193 14.87 -14.71 26.98
N GLY A 194 13.80 -15.03 26.24
CA GLY A 194 12.52 -14.35 26.35
C GLY A 194 12.53 -12.90 25.86
N LEU A 195 13.41 -12.57 24.91
CA LEU A 195 13.47 -11.26 24.26
C LEU A 195 12.31 -11.15 23.26
N ASP A 196 11.61 -10.02 23.23
CA ASP A 196 10.61 -9.75 22.20
C ASP A 196 11.31 -9.62 20.85
N PHE A 197 11.13 -10.64 20.01
CA PHE A 197 11.82 -10.82 18.74
C PHE A 197 10.79 -10.94 17.63
N ILE A 198 10.76 -9.93 16.77
CA ILE A 198 9.83 -9.87 15.64
C ILE A 198 10.62 -10.21 14.39
N ASN A 199 10.29 -11.35 13.78
CA ASN A 199 10.83 -11.77 12.50
C ASN A 199 9.91 -11.23 11.39
N ILE A 200 10.44 -10.38 10.51
CA ILE A 200 9.66 -9.75 9.43
C ILE A 200 10.21 -10.24 8.10
N LEU A 201 9.39 -10.89 7.26
CA LEU A 201 9.75 -11.11 5.86
C LEU A 201 9.65 -9.77 5.12
N VAL A 202 10.47 -9.59 4.08
CA VAL A 202 10.35 -8.43 3.18
C VAL A 202 8.88 -8.28 2.68
N ASN A 203 8.16 -9.38 2.47
CA ASN A 203 6.75 -9.35 2.10
C ASN A 203 5.80 -8.80 3.18
N ASP A 204 6.22 -8.75 4.45
CA ASP A 204 5.44 -8.24 5.59
C ASP A 204 5.63 -6.74 5.83
N PHE A 205 6.45 -6.06 5.02
CA PHE A 205 6.51 -4.60 5.06
C PHE A 205 5.11 -4.00 4.83
N PRO A 206 4.73 -2.97 5.61
CA PRO A 206 3.50 -2.21 5.38
C PRO A 206 3.43 -1.71 3.93
N GLN A 207 2.23 -1.71 3.37
CA GLN A 207 1.97 -1.29 2.00
C GLN A 207 2.58 0.09 1.68
N ASP A 208 2.40 1.07 2.56
CA ASP A 208 2.95 2.43 2.41
C ASP A 208 4.49 2.45 2.27
N CYS A 209 5.18 1.48 2.90
CA CYS A 209 6.63 1.35 2.78
C CYS A 209 7.02 0.86 1.37
N TRP A 210 6.29 -0.11 0.83
CA TRP A 210 6.49 -0.58 -0.54
C TRP A 210 6.15 0.48 -1.58
N GLU A 211 5.04 1.20 -1.41
CA GLU A 211 4.68 2.32 -2.27
C GLU A 211 5.78 3.39 -2.27
N SER A 212 6.37 3.67 -1.10
CA SER A 212 7.50 4.59 -0.97
C SER A 212 8.77 4.07 -1.65
N VAL A 213 9.00 2.75 -1.70
CA VAL A 213 10.14 2.15 -2.42
C VAL A 213 9.90 2.23 -3.94
N PHE A 214 8.69 1.85 -4.39
CA PHE A 214 8.34 1.78 -5.81
C PHE A 214 8.23 3.16 -6.45
N LYS A 215 7.89 4.21 -5.68
CA LYS A 215 7.96 5.61 -6.15
C LYS A 215 9.33 6.04 -6.66
N PHE A 216 10.42 5.36 -6.30
CA PHE A 216 11.77 5.68 -6.77
C PHE A 216 12.27 4.73 -7.85
N LEU A 217 11.50 3.70 -8.19
CA LEU A 217 11.70 2.85 -9.36
C LEU A 217 11.00 3.53 -10.54
N GLU A 218 11.46 4.72 -10.93
CA GLU A 218 10.82 5.54 -11.97
C GLU A 218 10.99 4.98 -13.39
N GLN A 219 11.71 3.87 -13.58
CA GLN A 219 11.90 3.25 -14.89
C GLN A 219 10.96 2.05 -15.07
N GLY A 220 10.16 2.06 -16.14
CA GLY A 220 9.17 1.01 -16.43
C GLY A 220 9.73 -0.42 -16.45
N HIS A 221 11.02 -0.60 -16.79
CA HIS A 221 11.68 -1.91 -16.76
C HIS A 221 11.94 -2.44 -15.33
N ASP A 222 12.17 -1.55 -14.37
CA ASP A 222 12.40 -1.93 -12.97
C ASP A 222 11.07 -2.34 -12.30
N LEU A 223 9.98 -1.64 -12.61
CA LEU A 223 8.64 -1.98 -12.12
C LEU A 223 8.15 -3.31 -12.68
N GLU A 224 8.41 -3.60 -13.96
CA GLU A 224 8.05 -4.90 -14.56
C GLU A 224 8.76 -6.06 -13.84
N SER A 225 10.05 -5.91 -13.56
CA SER A 225 10.85 -6.90 -12.82
C SER A 225 10.34 -7.13 -11.39
N VAL A 226 9.93 -6.06 -10.71
CA VAL A 226 9.38 -6.11 -9.34
C VAL A 226 7.96 -6.68 -9.32
N SER A 227 7.14 -6.36 -10.32
CA SER A 227 5.78 -6.87 -10.47
C SER A 227 5.74 -8.40 -10.61
N MET A 228 6.80 -9.00 -11.15
CA MET A 228 6.92 -10.45 -11.33
C MET A 228 7.30 -11.21 -10.05
N VAL A 229 7.68 -10.52 -8.97
CA VAL A 229 8.17 -11.16 -7.73
C VAL A 229 7.05 -11.83 -6.95
N CYS A 230 5.92 -11.15 -6.78
CA CYS A 230 4.73 -11.70 -6.11
C CYS A 230 3.48 -10.89 -6.46
N LYS A 231 2.29 -11.45 -6.21
CA LYS A 231 1.01 -10.79 -6.50
C LYS A 231 0.85 -9.46 -5.75
N LYS A 232 1.31 -9.38 -4.50
CA LYS A 232 1.34 -8.15 -3.71
C LYS A 232 2.17 -7.06 -4.40
N PHE A 233 3.34 -7.38 -4.96
CA PHE A 233 4.16 -6.40 -5.67
C PHE A 233 3.59 -6.06 -7.05
N LEU A 234 2.99 -7.03 -7.74
CA LEU A 234 2.20 -6.76 -8.94
C LEU A 234 1.11 -5.73 -8.65
N SER A 235 0.32 -5.94 -7.59
CA SER A 235 -0.71 -4.99 -7.15
C SER A 235 -0.14 -3.60 -6.85
N LEU A 236 0.93 -3.53 -6.07
CA LEU A 236 1.54 -2.26 -5.63
C LEU A 236 2.33 -1.51 -6.71
N THR A 237 2.87 -2.21 -7.70
CA THR A 237 3.56 -1.59 -8.86
C THR A 237 2.60 -1.25 -9.98
N ASN A 238 1.40 -1.83 -9.96
CA ASN A 238 0.38 -1.55 -10.95
C ASN A 238 -0.33 -0.25 -10.60
N GLN A 239 0.16 0.84 -11.19
CA GLN A 239 -0.39 2.19 -11.07
C GLN A 239 -1.67 2.38 -11.90
N LEU A 240 -2.30 1.29 -12.36
CA LEU A 240 -3.55 1.38 -13.11
C LEU A 240 -4.68 1.71 -12.14
N GLU A 241 -4.96 2.99 -12.00
CA GLU A 241 -6.08 3.50 -11.20
C GLU A 241 -7.31 3.78 -12.07
N VAL A 242 -7.11 3.93 -13.38
CA VAL A 242 -8.13 4.37 -14.32
C VAL A 242 -8.31 3.34 -15.43
N ILE A 243 -9.53 2.87 -15.63
CA ILE A 243 -9.88 2.05 -16.79
C ILE A 243 -10.99 2.72 -17.59
N ASP A 244 -10.73 2.95 -18.88
CA ASP A 244 -11.69 3.50 -19.82
C ASP A 244 -12.11 2.49 -20.89
N PHE A 245 -13.37 2.05 -20.80
CA PHE A 245 -14.05 1.19 -21.75
C PHE A 245 -15.01 1.94 -22.68
N SER A 246 -15.02 3.27 -22.68
CA SER A 246 -15.96 4.07 -23.48
C SER A 246 -15.88 3.81 -24.99
N HIS A 247 -14.76 3.32 -25.48
CA HIS A 247 -14.53 2.91 -26.87
C HIS A 247 -14.43 1.40 -27.08
N PHE A 248 -14.61 0.61 -26.01
CA PHE A 248 -14.53 -0.84 -26.07
C PHE A 248 -15.84 -1.42 -26.62
N SER A 249 -15.74 -2.22 -27.68
CA SER A 249 -16.86 -2.83 -28.39
C SER A 249 -17.01 -4.34 -28.13
N GLY A 250 -16.14 -4.92 -27.30
CA GLY A 250 -16.17 -6.33 -26.92
C GLY A 250 -17.16 -6.65 -25.79
N GLU A 251 -17.17 -7.91 -25.36
CA GLU A 251 -18.02 -8.34 -24.24
C GLU A 251 -17.39 -7.94 -22.89
N LEU A 252 -18.08 -7.10 -22.12
CA LEU A 252 -17.60 -6.65 -20.82
C LEU A 252 -17.80 -7.66 -19.69
N LYS A 253 -18.74 -8.61 -19.77
CA LYS A 253 -19.06 -9.48 -18.63
C LYS A 253 -17.87 -10.33 -18.20
N GLY A 254 -17.27 -11.09 -19.12
CA GLY A 254 -16.07 -11.89 -18.83
C GLY A 254 -14.86 -11.02 -18.45
N LEU A 255 -14.74 -9.83 -19.04
CA LEU A 255 -13.63 -8.92 -18.78
C LEU A 255 -13.69 -8.29 -17.39
N LEU A 256 -14.85 -7.76 -16.99
CA LEU A 256 -15.05 -7.19 -15.65
C LEU A 256 -14.92 -8.27 -14.57
N HIS A 257 -15.31 -9.52 -14.87
CA HIS A 257 -15.04 -10.64 -13.99
C HIS A 257 -13.54 -10.82 -13.77
N GLN A 258 -12.75 -10.93 -14.84
CA GLN A 258 -11.29 -11.07 -14.74
C GLN A 258 -10.64 -9.90 -14.02
N ILE A 259 -11.11 -8.68 -14.26
CA ILE A 259 -10.64 -7.48 -13.56
C ILE A 259 -11.01 -7.53 -12.08
N SER A 260 -12.21 -7.99 -11.71
CA SER A 260 -12.58 -8.14 -10.30
C SER A 260 -11.71 -9.19 -9.57
N GLN A 261 -11.19 -10.18 -10.29
CA GLN A 261 -10.26 -11.18 -9.75
C GLN A 261 -8.81 -10.69 -9.74
N SER A 262 -8.53 -9.51 -10.31
CA SER A 262 -7.23 -8.88 -10.20
C SER A 262 -7.08 -8.22 -8.82
N GLU A 263 -5.86 -8.13 -8.32
CA GLU A 263 -5.54 -7.39 -7.08
C GLU A 263 -5.42 -5.87 -7.35
N LEU A 264 -6.15 -5.37 -8.36
CA LEU A 264 -6.19 -3.95 -8.71
C LEU A 264 -7.05 -3.17 -7.72
N ASP A 265 -6.61 -1.94 -7.44
CA ASP A 265 -7.32 -0.97 -6.62
C ASP A 265 -7.67 0.24 -7.49
N LEU A 266 -8.76 0.14 -8.23
CA LEU A 266 -9.16 1.16 -9.22
C LEU A 266 -9.82 2.36 -8.53
N ASP A 267 -9.47 3.55 -8.99
CA ASP A 267 -10.09 4.83 -8.60
C ASP A 267 -11.24 5.21 -9.54
N LEU A 268 -11.04 4.99 -10.85
CA LEU A 268 -12.00 5.36 -11.90
C LEU A 268 -12.28 4.20 -12.87
N VAL A 269 -13.56 3.97 -13.13
CA VAL A 269 -14.01 3.08 -14.20
C VAL A 269 -15.01 3.80 -15.10
N ASN A 270 -14.70 3.89 -16.39
CA ASN A 270 -15.56 4.46 -17.42
C ASN A 270 -16.15 3.36 -18.32
N LEU A 271 -17.45 3.14 -18.21
CA LEU A 271 -18.28 2.20 -18.98
C LEU A 271 -19.26 2.94 -19.89
N SER A 272 -18.87 4.11 -20.40
CA SER A 272 -19.74 4.87 -21.30
C SER A 272 -19.97 4.15 -22.63
N ASN A 273 -21.01 4.55 -23.36
CA ASN A 273 -21.35 4.06 -24.71
C ASN A 273 -21.65 2.54 -24.80
N GLN A 274 -21.89 1.89 -23.66
CA GLN A 274 -22.16 0.45 -23.64
C GLN A 274 -23.61 0.17 -24.01
N ARG A 275 -23.85 -0.84 -24.85
CA ARG A 275 -25.21 -1.24 -25.28
C ARG A 275 -26.13 -1.58 -24.11
N THR A 276 -25.55 -2.13 -23.05
CA THR A 276 -26.24 -2.44 -21.79
C THR A 276 -25.27 -2.23 -20.64
N LEU A 277 -25.77 -1.74 -19.50
CA LEU A 277 -24.96 -1.68 -18.29
C LEU A 277 -24.65 -3.10 -17.80
N PRO A 278 -23.37 -3.48 -17.59
CA PRO A 278 -22.97 -4.83 -17.21
C PRO A 278 -23.18 -5.09 -15.71
N VAL A 279 -24.44 -5.28 -15.31
CA VAL A 279 -24.87 -5.40 -13.90
C VAL A 279 -24.10 -6.48 -13.12
N ASP A 280 -23.90 -7.67 -13.70
CA ASP A 280 -23.16 -8.75 -13.04
C ASP A 280 -21.70 -8.34 -12.78
N GLY A 281 -21.04 -7.73 -13.77
CA GLY A 281 -19.67 -7.24 -13.64
C GLY A 281 -19.55 -6.12 -12.62
N LEU A 282 -20.53 -5.21 -12.55
CA LEU A 282 -20.55 -4.17 -11.51
C LEU A 282 -20.67 -4.74 -10.09
N ARG A 283 -21.44 -5.82 -9.90
CA ARG A 283 -21.53 -6.50 -8.60
C ARG A 283 -20.21 -7.12 -8.18
N GLU A 284 -19.52 -7.74 -9.13
CA GLU A 284 -18.23 -8.37 -8.87
C GLU A 284 -17.17 -7.31 -8.58
N LEU A 285 -17.10 -6.24 -9.38
CA LEU A 285 -16.20 -5.12 -9.14
C LEU A 285 -16.46 -4.46 -7.78
N GLY A 286 -17.69 -4.11 -7.46
CA GLY A 286 -18.03 -3.48 -6.18
C GLY A 286 -17.75 -4.37 -4.95
N SER A 287 -17.68 -5.68 -5.12
CA SER A 287 -17.31 -6.60 -4.04
C SER A 287 -15.81 -6.63 -3.71
N LYS A 288 -14.97 -6.09 -4.60
CA LYS A 288 -13.50 -6.17 -4.50
C LYS A 288 -12.83 -4.80 -4.50
N MET A 289 -13.28 -3.89 -5.36
CA MET A 289 -12.72 -2.57 -5.58
C MET A 289 -13.40 -1.54 -4.67
N ILE A 290 -13.09 -1.62 -3.37
CA ILE A 290 -13.71 -0.78 -2.34
C ILE A 290 -13.28 0.69 -2.41
N THR A 291 -12.19 0.99 -3.13
CA THR A 291 -11.63 2.34 -3.29
C THR A 291 -12.18 3.09 -4.51
N LEU A 292 -13.01 2.44 -5.33
CA LEU A 292 -13.56 3.05 -6.53
C LEU A 292 -14.37 4.30 -6.18
N ARG A 293 -13.88 5.46 -6.62
CA ARG A 293 -14.45 6.78 -6.34
C ARG A 293 -15.24 7.34 -7.51
N VAL A 294 -14.87 6.99 -8.74
CA VAL A 294 -15.48 7.55 -9.95
C VAL A 294 -16.04 6.44 -10.84
N LEU A 295 -17.34 6.48 -11.09
CA LEU A 295 -18.02 5.59 -12.03
C LEU A 295 -18.72 6.41 -13.12
N ILE A 296 -18.29 6.22 -14.36
CA ILE A 296 -18.86 6.89 -15.53
C ILE A 296 -19.58 5.85 -16.38
N CYS A 297 -20.86 6.03 -16.62
CA CYS A 297 -21.77 5.14 -17.35
C CYS A 297 -22.67 5.98 -18.28
N SER A 298 -22.11 6.99 -18.94
CA SER A 298 -22.85 7.87 -19.83
C SER A 298 -23.21 7.17 -21.15
N ASN A 299 -24.29 7.60 -21.81
CA ASN A 299 -24.70 7.11 -23.13
C ASN A 299 -24.87 5.58 -23.21
N ILE A 300 -25.36 4.96 -22.13
CA ILE A 300 -25.66 3.52 -22.13
C ILE A 300 -26.97 3.22 -22.86
N GLY A 301 -27.12 2.02 -23.42
CA GLY A 301 -28.28 1.70 -24.25
C GLY A 301 -29.61 1.64 -23.50
N CYS A 302 -29.64 1.21 -22.23
CA CYS A 302 -30.84 1.34 -21.40
C CYS A 302 -30.52 1.55 -19.91
N LEU A 303 -31.35 2.35 -19.24
CA LEU A 303 -31.26 2.60 -17.81
C LEU A 303 -32.61 2.34 -17.12
N ARG A 304 -32.58 1.62 -16.00
CA ARG A 304 -33.76 1.26 -15.19
C ARG A 304 -33.44 1.44 -13.73
N ASP A 305 -34.47 1.54 -12.89
CA ASP A 305 -34.30 1.64 -11.45
C ASP A 305 -33.49 0.48 -10.85
N SER A 306 -33.62 -0.74 -11.38
CA SER A 306 -32.83 -1.89 -10.96
C SER A 306 -31.33 -1.69 -11.14
N HIS A 307 -30.90 -0.93 -12.16
CA HIS A 307 -29.50 -0.61 -12.39
C HIS A 307 -28.98 0.37 -11.31
N LEU A 308 -29.75 1.41 -11.01
CA LEU A 308 -29.42 2.40 -9.99
C LEU A 308 -29.34 1.77 -8.60
N VAL A 309 -30.26 0.85 -8.31
CA VAL A 309 -30.23 0.05 -7.08
C VAL A 309 -28.94 -0.75 -6.97
N VAL A 310 -28.51 -1.42 -8.05
CA VAL A 310 -27.23 -2.16 -8.06
C VAL A 310 -26.07 -1.23 -7.77
N ILE A 311 -25.96 -0.11 -8.48
CA ILE A 311 -24.88 0.87 -8.26
C ILE A 311 -24.87 1.32 -6.80
N SER A 312 -26.04 1.63 -6.23
CA SER A 312 -26.14 2.09 -4.84
C SER A 312 -25.63 1.09 -3.80
N TYR A 313 -25.80 -0.21 -4.07
CA TYR A 313 -25.32 -1.26 -3.17
C TYR A 313 -23.86 -1.63 -3.41
N CYS A 314 -23.40 -1.57 -4.67
CA CYS A 314 -22.07 -2.06 -5.04
C CYS A 314 -20.99 -1.01 -4.79
N PHE A 315 -21.32 0.28 -4.85
CA PHE A 315 -20.35 1.36 -4.74
C PHE A 315 -20.82 2.44 -3.74
N PRO A 316 -20.94 2.09 -2.45
CA PRO A 316 -21.44 3.01 -1.43
C PRO A 316 -20.53 4.23 -1.21
N PHE A 317 -19.25 4.16 -1.56
CA PHE A 317 -18.28 5.23 -1.31
C PHE A 317 -17.99 6.12 -2.52
N LEU A 318 -18.80 6.03 -3.59
CA LEU A 318 -18.61 6.86 -4.79
C LEU A 318 -18.59 8.36 -4.45
N GLU A 319 -17.62 9.05 -5.04
CA GLU A 319 -17.53 10.51 -5.03
C GLU A 319 -18.14 11.10 -6.30
N GLU A 320 -17.98 10.43 -7.44
CA GLU A 320 -18.51 10.91 -8.72
C GLU A 320 -19.27 9.80 -9.45
N LEU A 321 -20.48 10.14 -9.88
CA LEU A 321 -21.33 9.25 -10.67
C LEU A 321 -21.91 9.99 -11.89
N ASP A 322 -21.56 9.51 -13.08
CA ASP A 322 -22.17 9.97 -14.33
C ASP A 322 -23.00 8.83 -14.94
N ILE A 323 -24.32 9.01 -15.02
CA ILE A 323 -25.25 8.11 -15.73
C ILE A 323 -26.11 8.94 -16.70
N SER A 324 -25.45 9.88 -17.37
CA SER A 324 -26.10 10.82 -18.28
C SER A 324 -26.45 10.21 -19.63
N PHE A 325 -27.50 10.73 -20.25
CA PHE A 325 -27.94 10.47 -21.62
C PHE A 325 -28.09 8.99 -22.03
N PRO A 326 -28.70 8.11 -21.22
CA PRO A 326 -29.02 6.77 -21.70
C PRO A 326 -29.96 6.84 -22.92
N LEU A 327 -29.78 5.92 -23.90
CA LEU A 327 -30.59 5.90 -25.13
C LEU A 327 -32.06 5.57 -24.84
N ASP A 328 -32.31 4.63 -23.93
CA ASP A 328 -33.64 4.31 -23.38
C ASP A 328 -33.63 4.45 -21.85
N SER A 329 -34.19 5.54 -21.33
CA SER A 329 -34.31 5.76 -19.89
C SER A 329 -35.69 5.38 -19.38
N GLN A 330 -35.74 4.40 -18.47
CA GLN A 330 -36.89 4.11 -17.60
C GLN A 330 -36.54 4.32 -16.12
N ALA A 331 -35.42 4.98 -15.84
CA ALA A 331 -35.04 5.38 -14.49
C ALA A 331 -35.99 6.46 -13.98
N SER A 332 -36.57 6.22 -12.81
CA SER A 332 -37.54 7.10 -12.15
C SER A 332 -36.98 7.62 -10.83
N ASP A 333 -37.78 8.44 -10.14
CA ASP A 333 -37.42 8.92 -8.81
C ASP A 333 -37.12 7.77 -7.85
N PHE A 334 -37.74 6.59 -8.02
CA PHE A 334 -37.50 5.45 -7.14
C PHE A 334 -36.03 4.99 -7.14
N GLY A 335 -35.41 4.86 -8.30
CA GLY A 335 -34.01 4.42 -8.38
C GLY A 335 -33.04 5.50 -7.91
N LEU A 336 -33.31 6.77 -8.21
CA LEU A 336 -32.45 7.88 -7.78
C LEU A 336 -32.56 8.15 -6.26
N LEU A 337 -33.72 7.91 -5.65
CA LEU A 337 -33.87 7.91 -4.19
C LEU A 337 -32.93 6.89 -3.52
N LYS A 338 -32.71 5.73 -4.14
CA LYS A 338 -31.76 4.73 -3.62
C LYS A 338 -30.32 5.21 -3.71
N LEU A 339 -29.95 5.87 -4.81
CA LEU A 339 -28.64 6.52 -4.91
C LEU A 339 -28.48 7.63 -3.88
N SER A 340 -29.52 8.43 -3.62
CA SER A 340 -29.46 9.48 -2.58
C SER A 340 -29.34 8.94 -1.15
N SER A 341 -29.56 7.63 -0.94
CA SER A 341 -29.32 6.97 0.35
C SER A 341 -27.89 6.43 0.51
N MET A 342 -27.03 6.58 -0.51
CA MET A 342 -25.60 6.32 -0.38
C MET A 342 -24.96 7.36 0.56
N PRO A 343 -23.93 6.97 1.33
CA PRO A 343 -23.33 7.82 2.37
C PRO A 343 -22.63 9.09 1.84
N GLU A 344 -22.10 9.86 2.79
CA GLU A 344 -21.66 11.26 2.73
C GLU A 344 -20.61 11.64 1.66
N ASN A 345 -20.18 10.73 0.79
CA ASN A 345 -19.05 10.95 -0.11
C ASN A 345 -19.44 11.49 -1.49
N LEU A 346 -20.70 11.37 -1.91
CA LEU A 346 -21.08 11.79 -3.27
C LEU A 346 -20.93 13.31 -3.43
N ARG A 347 -19.96 13.71 -4.25
CA ARG A 347 -19.59 15.11 -4.54
C ARG A 347 -20.11 15.55 -5.90
N LYS A 348 -20.16 14.65 -6.88
CA LYS A 348 -20.62 14.95 -8.23
C LYS A 348 -21.61 13.92 -8.73
N ILE A 349 -22.71 14.41 -9.29
CA ILE A 349 -23.66 13.56 -10.00
C ILE A 349 -24.12 14.20 -11.31
N ASP A 350 -23.97 13.46 -12.41
CA ASP A 350 -24.61 13.78 -13.68
C ASP A 350 -25.69 12.75 -13.99
N PHE A 351 -26.93 13.21 -14.02
CA PHE A 351 -28.11 12.42 -14.31
C PHE A 351 -28.89 12.96 -15.51
N SER A 352 -28.22 13.73 -16.38
CA SER A 352 -28.81 14.36 -17.55
C SER A 352 -29.49 13.36 -18.50
N GLY A 353 -30.49 13.81 -19.24
CA GLY A 353 -31.22 12.99 -20.23
C GLY A 353 -32.23 11.99 -19.63
N ASN A 354 -32.35 11.91 -18.31
CA ASN A 354 -33.31 11.01 -17.65
C ASN A 354 -34.68 11.70 -17.48
N HIS A 355 -35.56 11.46 -18.45
CA HIS A 355 -36.80 12.22 -18.64
C HIS A 355 -37.94 11.93 -17.63
N LEU A 356 -37.84 10.87 -16.83
CA LEU A 356 -38.84 10.54 -15.80
C LEU A 356 -38.52 11.14 -14.44
N ILE A 357 -37.33 11.73 -14.27
CA ILE A 357 -36.88 12.30 -13.00
C ILE A 357 -37.55 13.65 -12.72
N THR A 358 -38.02 13.83 -11.49
CA THR A 358 -38.73 15.03 -11.04
C THR A 358 -38.00 15.76 -9.93
N ASP A 359 -38.58 16.87 -9.46
CA ASP A 359 -38.11 17.62 -8.28
C ASP A 359 -37.84 16.72 -7.07
N LYS A 360 -38.59 15.62 -6.90
CA LYS A 360 -38.41 14.70 -5.75
C LYS A 360 -36.99 14.16 -5.66
N SER A 361 -36.42 13.75 -6.79
CA SER A 361 -35.06 13.22 -6.83
C SER A 361 -34.02 14.29 -6.55
N LEU A 362 -34.18 15.46 -7.19
CA LEU A 362 -33.28 16.59 -6.99
C LEU A 362 -33.23 17.01 -5.52
N LEU A 363 -34.40 17.14 -4.89
CA LEU A 363 -34.49 17.51 -3.49
C LEU A 363 -33.91 16.42 -2.58
N SER A 364 -34.16 15.14 -2.85
CA SER A 364 -33.60 14.05 -2.05
C SER A 364 -32.07 13.99 -2.08
N LEU A 365 -31.45 14.23 -3.25
CA LEU A 365 -29.99 14.36 -3.34
C LEU A 365 -29.50 15.56 -2.51
N CYS A 366 -30.17 16.70 -2.64
CA CYS A 366 -29.82 17.89 -1.86
C CYS A 366 -30.08 17.75 -0.36
N GLU A 367 -30.98 16.87 0.11
CA GLU A 367 -31.20 16.58 1.53
C GLU A 367 -30.12 15.64 2.07
N ASN A 368 -29.90 14.52 1.38
CA ASN A 368 -29.17 13.38 1.95
C ASN A 368 -27.67 13.38 1.63
N CYS A 369 -27.25 13.91 0.47
CA CYS A 369 -25.84 13.91 0.09
C CYS A 369 -25.15 15.17 0.64
N SER A 370 -24.51 15.05 1.81
CA SER A 370 -23.99 16.19 2.55
C SER A 370 -22.80 16.91 1.88
N SER A 371 -21.97 16.16 1.15
CA SER A 371 -20.78 16.64 0.45
C SER A 371 -20.99 16.99 -1.03
N LEU A 372 -22.25 17.05 -1.48
CA LEU A 372 -22.56 17.30 -2.88
C LEU A 372 -22.12 18.71 -3.31
N GLU A 373 -21.28 18.78 -4.34
CA GLU A 373 -20.64 19.98 -4.89
C GLU A 373 -21.13 20.29 -6.30
N GLU A 374 -21.34 19.27 -7.13
CA GLU A 374 -21.72 19.42 -8.54
C GLU A 374 -22.94 18.55 -8.88
N ILE A 375 -23.95 19.17 -9.50
CA ILE A 375 -25.15 18.48 -9.95
C ILE A 375 -25.47 18.85 -11.41
N SER A 376 -25.76 17.86 -12.23
CA SER A 376 -26.21 18.05 -13.61
C SER A 376 -27.47 17.23 -13.90
N PHE A 377 -28.53 17.93 -14.35
CA PHE A 377 -29.81 17.37 -14.80
C PHE A 377 -30.23 17.97 -16.14
N PHE A 378 -29.26 18.17 -17.04
CA PHE A 378 -29.55 18.70 -18.37
C PHE A 378 -30.56 17.81 -19.11
N LYS A 379 -31.53 18.40 -19.81
CA LYS A 379 -32.63 17.68 -20.49
C LYS A 379 -33.46 16.75 -19.58
N CYS A 380 -33.55 17.03 -18.27
CA CYS A 380 -34.54 16.41 -17.38
C CYS A 380 -35.80 17.28 -17.29
N PHE A 381 -36.72 17.09 -18.24
CA PHE A 381 -37.82 18.04 -18.49
C PHE A 381 -38.89 18.14 -17.39
N LYS A 382 -38.89 17.25 -16.39
CA LYS A 382 -39.85 17.28 -15.28
C LYS A 382 -39.30 17.94 -14.01
N ILE A 383 -38.10 18.53 -14.08
CA ILE A 383 -37.58 19.39 -13.03
C ILE A 383 -38.12 20.80 -13.24
N SER A 384 -38.75 21.34 -12.21
CA SER A 384 -39.41 22.65 -12.25
C SER A 384 -38.50 23.76 -11.72
N GLN A 385 -38.88 25.02 -12.01
CA GLN A 385 -38.19 26.19 -11.44
C GLN A 385 -38.26 26.21 -9.91
N VAL A 386 -39.37 25.71 -9.35
CA VAL A 386 -39.58 25.62 -7.90
C VAL A 386 -38.64 24.58 -7.28
N GLY A 387 -38.48 23.43 -7.95
CA GLY A 387 -37.51 22.40 -7.55
C GLY A 387 -36.08 22.92 -7.55
N ILE A 388 -35.67 23.60 -8.62
CA ILE A 388 -34.33 24.21 -8.74
C ILE A 388 -34.11 25.24 -7.63
N ALA A 389 -35.04 26.17 -7.43
CA ALA A 389 -34.93 27.19 -6.39
C ALA A 389 -34.85 26.59 -4.98
N SER A 390 -35.58 25.50 -4.74
CA SER A 390 -35.57 24.78 -3.46
C SER A 390 -34.23 24.06 -3.25
N ALA A 391 -33.72 23.37 -4.28
CA ALA A 391 -32.42 22.70 -4.24
C ALA A 391 -31.26 23.65 -3.88
N ILE A 392 -31.21 24.83 -4.51
CA ILE A 392 -30.21 25.86 -4.24
C ILE A 392 -30.28 26.35 -2.78
N ARG A 393 -31.50 26.54 -2.25
CA ARG A 393 -31.70 26.95 -0.85
C ARG A 393 -31.27 25.87 0.14
N MET A 394 -31.49 24.61 -0.20
CA MET A 394 -31.19 23.46 0.67
C MET A 394 -29.69 23.15 0.69
N ARG A 395 -28.98 23.38 -0.42
CA ARG A 395 -27.55 23.09 -0.54
C ARG A 395 -26.74 24.33 -0.95
N PRO A 396 -26.52 25.28 -0.02
CA PRO A 396 -25.80 26.52 -0.32
C PRO A 396 -24.30 26.31 -0.62
N ARG A 397 -23.77 25.09 -0.44
CA ARG A 397 -22.38 24.71 -0.74
C ARG A 397 -22.18 24.14 -2.14
N LEU A 398 -23.23 24.00 -2.96
CA LEU A 398 -23.07 23.58 -4.36
C LEU A 398 -22.15 24.56 -5.09
N ALA A 399 -21.08 24.02 -5.67
CA ALA A 399 -20.14 24.76 -6.51
C ALA A 399 -20.65 24.89 -7.95
N SER A 400 -21.37 23.88 -8.46
CA SER A 400 -21.90 23.86 -9.81
C SER A 400 -23.30 23.24 -9.87
N ILE A 401 -24.18 23.85 -10.66
CA ILE A 401 -25.51 23.30 -10.93
C ILE A 401 -25.90 23.54 -12.39
N SER A 402 -26.28 22.47 -13.09
CA SER A 402 -26.58 22.51 -14.53
C SER A 402 -27.98 21.97 -14.84
N PHE A 403 -28.82 22.82 -15.44
CA PHE A 403 -30.14 22.47 -15.97
C PHE A 403 -30.33 23.10 -17.36
N ASN A 404 -31.28 22.59 -18.14
CA ASN A 404 -31.62 23.19 -19.43
C ASN A 404 -32.82 24.15 -19.31
N SER A 405 -32.99 24.99 -20.34
CA SER A 405 -34.13 25.89 -20.53
C SER A 405 -35.46 25.21 -20.23
N LEU A 406 -36.18 25.77 -19.25
CA LEU A 406 -37.50 25.36 -18.82
C LEU A 406 -38.51 25.83 -19.87
N THR A 407 -38.96 24.95 -20.75
CA THR A 407 -40.12 25.26 -21.60
C THR A 407 -41.38 25.15 -20.75
N TYR A 408 -41.96 26.33 -20.52
CA TYR A 408 -43.20 26.71 -19.84
C TYR A 408 -44.27 25.64 -19.62
#